data_AF-A0A1I4A6P7-F1
#
_entry.id   AF-A0A1I4A6P7-F1
#
_cell.length_a   1.000
_cell.length_b   1.000
_cell.length_c   1.000
_cell.angle_alpha   90.00
_cell.angle_beta   90.00
_cell.angle_gamma   90.00
#
_symmetry.space_group_name_H-M   'P 1'
#
loop_
_entity.id
_entity.type
_entity.pdbx_description
1 polymer ?
#
loop_
_entity_poly.entity_id
_entity_poly.type
_entity_poly.pdbx_seq_one_letter_code
_entity_poly.pdbx_strand_id
1 'polypeptide(L)'
;MTAESQGRLQVARLYEMTEDKGIRDMLGFLLARDTQHQLQWIEAIKELEEKEGVVVPGQVPEKYEVNDVSHVLYNFSEGNDSKKVVDGKTAKDGKEFIYKDKPEVMGEKPVLKPVTKDVYNTSSMD
;
A
#
# COMPACT_ATOMS: atom_id res chain seq x y z
N MET A 1 -7.91 -1.39 9.46
CA MET A 1 -6.81 -1.21 10.45
C MET A 1 -6.04 0.10 10.24
N THR A 2 -5.60 0.42 9.01
CA THR A 2 -4.84 1.66 8.69
C THR A 2 -5.43 2.96 9.24
N ALA A 3 -6.76 3.14 9.13
CA ALA A 3 -7.43 4.34 9.65
C ALA A 3 -7.24 4.50 11.17
N GLU A 4 -7.50 3.46 11.96
CA GLU A 4 -7.34 3.48 13.41
C GLU A 4 -5.87 3.63 13.83
N SER A 5 -4.92 3.04 13.08
CA SER A 5 -3.49 3.23 13.37
C SER A 5 -3.02 4.66 13.12
N GLN A 6 -3.49 5.29 12.04
CA GLN A 6 -3.18 6.68 11.74
C GLN A 6 -3.88 7.65 12.70
N GLY A 7 -5.15 7.41 13.03
CA GLY A 7 -5.90 8.17 14.03
C GLY A 7 -5.20 8.14 15.39
N ARG A 8 -4.85 6.94 15.87
CA ARG A 8 -4.15 6.77 17.13
C ARG A 8 -2.79 7.48 17.18
N LEU A 9 -2.05 7.49 16.07
CA LEU A 9 -0.80 8.25 15.95
C LEU A 9 -1.03 9.76 16.08
N GLN A 10 -2.09 10.28 15.46
CA GLN A 10 -2.44 11.71 15.57
C GLN A 10 -2.86 12.06 16.99
N VAL A 11 -3.71 11.24 17.63
CA VAL A 11 -4.14 11.43 19.02
C VAL A 11 -2.94 11.41 19.97
N ALA A 12 -1.99 10.48 19.78
CA ALA A 12 -0.77 10.43 20.58
C ALA A 12 0.08 11.71 20.44
N ARG A 13 0.22 12.25 19.22
CA ARG A 13 0.91 13.52 19.00
C ARG A 13 0.17 14.70 19.65
N LEU A 14 -1.16 14.76 19.52
CA LEU A 14 -1.98 15.80 20.15
C LEU A 14 -1.86 15.77 21.68
N TYR A 15 -1.78 14.59 22.28
CA TYR A 15 -1.59 14.41 23.71
C TYR A 15 -0.28 15.06 24.20
N GLU A 16 0.80 14.91 23.43
CA GLU A 16 2.11 15.54 23.70
C GLU A 16 2.15 17.04 23.37
N MET A 17 1.18 17.55 22.61
CA MET A 17 1.10 18.97 22.20
C MET A 17 0.28 19.85 23.17
N THR A 18 -0.23 19.29 24.26
CA THR A 18 -1.01 20.02 25.27
C THR A 18 -0.65 19.57 26.67
N GLU A 19 -0.80 20.46 27.66
CA GLU A 19 -0.71 20.14 29.10
C GLU A 19 -2.07 20.25 29.81
N ASP A 20 -3.13 20.62 29.07
CA ASP A 20 -4.48 20.73 29.63
C ASP A 20 -4.99 19.34 30.08
N LYS A 21 -5.34 19.21 31.35
CA LYS A 21 -5.74 17.95 31.96
C LYS A 21 -7.04 17.40 31.40
N GLY A 22 -8.01 18.25 31.07
CA GLY A 22 -9.28 17.83 30.50
C GLY A 22 -9.12 17.34 29.06
N ILE A 23 -8.30 18.02 28.27
CA ILE A 23 -7.97 17.58 26.91
C ILE A 23 -7.22 16.24 26.96
N ARG A 24 -6.22 16.10 27.84
CA ARG A 24 -5.49 14.83 28.00
C ARG A 24 -6.38 13.69 28.46
N ASP A 25 -7.33 13.92 29.36
CA ASP A 25 -8.29 12.89 29.79
C ASP A 25 -9.12 12.37 28.60
N MET A 26 -9.69 13.28 27.80
CA MET A 26 -10.42 12.92 26.58
C MET A 26 -9.53 12.18 25.57
N LEU A 27 -8.34 12.69 25.28
CA LEU A 27 -7.41 12.04 24.33
C LEU A 27 -6.96 10.66 24.84
N GLY A 28 -6.75 10.50 26.14
CA GLY A 28 -6.43 9.22 26.78
C GLY A 28 -7.55 8.20 26.59
N PHE A 29 -8.80 8.62 26.76
CA PHE A 29 -9.96 7.79 26.43
C PHE A 29 -9.97 7.37 24.96
N LEU A 30 -9.73 8.29 24.03
CA LEU A 30 -9.68 7.98 22.60
C LEU A 30 -8.56 7.00 22.25
N LEU A 31 -7.36 7.15 22.82
CA LEU A 31 -6.26 6.19 22.63
C LEU A 31 -6.65 4.76 23.07
N ALA A 32 -7.40 4.63 24.17
CA ALA A 32 -7.89 3.35 24.64
C ALA A 32 -8.95 2.77 23.69
N ARG A 33 -9.86 3.60 23.18
CA ARG A 33 -10.86 3.17 22.20
C ARG A 33 -10.24 2.76 20.87
N ASP A 34 -9.28 3.52 20.35
CA ASP A 34 -8.54 3.18 19.14
C ASP A 34 -7.78 1.87 19.30
N THR A 35 -7.26 1.58 20.50
CA THR A 35 -6.63 0.29 20.80
C THR A 35 -7.63 -0.84 20.60
N GLN A 36 -8.83 -0.72 21.18
CA GLN A 36 -9.87 -1.74 20.99
C GLN A 36 -10.35 -1.83 19.54
N HIS A 37 -10.52 -0.70 18.85
CA HIS A 37 -10.92 -0.71 17.45
C HIS A 37 -9.87 -1.40 16.57
N GLN A 38 -8.58 -1.16 16.81
CA GLN A 38 -7.52 -1.90 16.11
C GLN A 38 -7.63 -3.40 16.36
N LEU A 39 -7.83 -3.82 17.62
CA LEU A 39 -7.92 -5.24 17.98
C LEU A 39 -9.14 -5.93 17.36
N GLN A 40 -10.34 -5.33 17.43
CA GLN A 40 -11.53 -5.94 16.82
C GLN A 40 -11.37 -6.07 15.30
N TRP A 41 -10.75 -5.09 14.63
CA TRP A 41 -10.54 -5.15 13.19
C TRP A 41 -9.49 -6.18 12.82
N ILE A 42 -8.43 -6.34 13.61
CA ILE A 42 -7.43 -7.38 13.42
C ILE A 42 -8.10 -8.77 13.50
N GLU A 43 -8.97 -8.98 14.49
CA GLU A 43 -9.65 -10.27 14.63
C GLU A 43 -10.62 -10.54 13.48
N ALA A 44 -11.44 -9.57 13.11
CA ALA A 44 -12.34 -9.68 11.96
C ALA A 44 -11.56 -9.92 10.65
N ILE A 45 -10.39 -9.30 10.47
CA ILE A 45 -9.53 -9.52 9.30
C ILE A 45 -9.02 -10.97 9.28
N LYS A 46 -8.54 -11.52 10.40
CA LYS A 46 -8.09 -12.92 10.45
C LYS A 46 -9.21 -13.89 10.06
N GLU A 47 -10.40 -13.69 10.60
CA GLU A 47 -11.56 -14.53 10.29
C GLU A 47 -11.93 -14.49 8.80
N LEU A 48 -11.78 -13.32 8.16
CA LEU A 48 -12.03 -13.15 6.73
C LEU A 48 -10.89 -13.72 5.88
N GLU A 49 -9.64 -13.51 6.28
CA GLU A 49 -8.46 -14.08 5.60
C GLU A 49 -8.50 -15.62 5.60
N GLU A 50 -8.97 -16.24 6.69
CA GLU A 50 -9.14 -17.70 6.77
C GLU A 50 -10.20 -18.22 5.80
N LYS A 51 -11.28 -17.46 5.57
CA LYS A 51 -12.41 -17.87 4.71
C LYS A 51 -12.20 -17.55 3.24
N GLU A 52 -11.60 -16.40 2.95
CA GLU A 52 -11.58 -15.79 1.62
C GLU A 52 -10.15 -15.67 1.04
N GLY A 53 -9.12 -15.99 1.83
CA GLY A 53 -7.73 -15.80 1.47
C GLY A 53 -7.18 -14.43 1.83
N VAL A 54 -5.85 -14.28 1.71
CA VAL A 54 -5.12 -13.08 2.17
C VAL A 54 -5.08 -11.93 1.16
N VAL A 55 -5.33 -12.20 -0.12
CA VAL A 55 -5.39 -11.18 -1.18
C VAL A 55 -6.86 -10.88 -1.45
N VAL A 56 -7.25 -9.61 -1.29
CA VAL A 56 -8.65 -9.17 -1.39
C VAL A 56 -8.81 -8.03 -2.41
N PRO A 57 -9.95 -7.95 -3.12
CA PRO A 57 -11.11 -8.86 -3.00
C PRO A 57 -10.92 -10.17 -3.77
N GLY A 58 -11.18 -11.31 -3.13
CA GLY A 58 -10.98 -12.65 -3.72
C GLY A 58 -11.89 -13.00 -4.90
N GLN A 59 -12.88 -12.16 -5.20
CA GLN A 59 -13.80 -12.34 -6.33
C GLN A 59 -13.27 -11.76 -7.65
N VAL A 60 -12.10 -11.11 -7.66
CA VAL A 60 -11.47 -10.62 -8.89
C VAL A 60 -11.13 -11.82 -9.77
N PRO A 61 -11.65 -11.90 -11.01
CA PRO A 61 -11.29 -12.97 -11.93
C PRO A 61 -9.79 -12.94 -12.24
N GLU A 62 -9.12 -14.08 -12.11
CA GLU A 62 -7.69 -14.23 -12.37
C GLU A 62 -7.25 -13.68 -13.74
N LYS A 63 -8.10 -13.81 -14.76
CA LYS A 63 -7.85 -13.28 -16.11
C LYS A 63 -7.72 -11.75 -16.19
N TYR A 64 -8.09 -11.02 -15.14
CA TYR A 64 -7.90 -9.56 -15.06
C TYR A 64 -6.49 -9.20 -14.61
N GLU A 65 -5.78 -10.14 -13.99
CA GLU A 65 -4.43 -9.92 -13.46
C GLU A 65 -3.36 -10.36 -14.45
N VAL A 66 -2.25 -9.60 -14.48
CA VAL A 66 -1.02 -10.02 -15.15
C VAL A 66 -0.23 -10.85 -14.15
N ASN A 67 -0.49 -12.15 -14.11
CA ASN A 67 0.05 -13.05 -13.08
C ASN A 67 1.59 -13.07 -13.01
N ASP A 68 2.28 -12.89 -14.15
CA ASP A 68 3.75 -12.91 -14.26
C ASP A 68 4.45 -11.87 -13.37
N VAL A 69 3.74 -10.82 -12.95
CA VAL A 69 4.30 -9.74 -12.13
C VAL A 69 3.78 -9.69 -10.70
N SER A 70 2.81 -10.55 -10.36
CA SER A 70 2.10 -10.54 -9.07
C SER A 70 3.02 -10.72 -7.84
N HIS A 71 4.17 -11.38 -8.02
CA HIS A 71 5.13 -11.72 -6.95
C HIS A 71 6.51 -11.09 -7.13
N VAL A 72 6.64 -10.16 -8.08
CA VAL A 72 7.93 -9.54 -8.41
C VAL A 72 8.06 -8.20 -7.70
N LEU A 73 9.05 -8.08 -6.81
CA LEU A 73 9.52 -6.78 -6.33
C LEU A 73 10.55 -6.24 -7.32
N TYR A 74 10.17 -5.18 -8.03
CA TYR A 74 11.04 -4.42 -8.93
C TYR A 74 11.81 -3.34 -8.16
N ASN A 75 13.14 -3.41 -8.17
CA ASN A 75 13.96 -2.38 -7.55
C ASN A 75 14.16 -1.18 -8.46
N PHE A 76 13.37 -0.13 -8.23
CA PHE A 76 13.49 1.16 -8.94
C PHE A 76 14.38 2.18 -8.20
N SER A 77 15.06 1.77 -7.13
CA SER A 77 16.00 2.61 -6.37
C SER A 77 17.44 2.20 -6.67
N GLU A 78 18.40 3.11 -6.47
CA GLU A 78 19.84 2.78 -6.56
C GLU A 78 20.29 1.83 -5.44
N GLY A 79 19.62 1.86 -4.29
CA GLY A 79 19.92 1.00 -3.14
C GLY A 79 19.18 -0.34 -3.18
N ASN A 80 19.73 -1.35 -2.49
CA ASN A 80 19.24 -2.74 -2.52
C ASN A 80 18.60 -3.20 -1.21
N ASP A 81 18.24 -2.27 -0.33
CA ASP A 81 17.70 -2.60 0.99
C ASP A 81 16.36 -3.35 0.95
N SER A 82 15.57 -3.18 -0.11
CA SER A 82 14.30 -3.88 -0.30
C SER A 82 14.48 -5.38 -0.55
N LYS A 83 15.65 -5.81 -1.01
CA LYS A 83 15.95 -7.23 -1.26
C LYS A 83 15.72 -8.08 -0.01
N LYS A 84 16.17 -7.62 1.16
CA LYS A 84 16.01 -8.34 2.44
C LYS A 84 14.55 -8.53 2.88
N VAL A 85 13.62 -7.78 2.28
CA VAL A 85 12.20 -7.88 2.58
C VAL A 85 11.60 -9.10 1.91
N VAL A 86 12.09 -9.50 0.73
CA VAL A 86 11.46 -10.51 -0.14
C VAL A 86 12.34 -11.72 -0.45
N ASP A 87 13.66 -11.57 -0.47
CA ASP A 87 14.59 -12.61 -0.94
C ASP A 87 14.53 -13.85 -0.04
N GLY A 88 14.32 -15.02 -0.67
CA GLY A 88 14.16 -16.30 0.02
C GLY A 88 12.90 -16.41 0.89
N LYS A 89 11.90 -15.54 0.70
CA LYS A 89 10.65 -15.57 1.48
C LYS A 89 9.46 -15.98 0.63
N THR A 90 8.58 -16.75 1.27
CA THR A 90 7.26 -17.08 0.75
C THR A 90 6.24 -16.04 1.21
N ALA A 91 5.46 -15.53 0.28
CA ALA A 91 4.32 -14.67 0.54
C ALA A 91 3.23 -15.43 1.31
N LYS A 92 2.29 -14.67 1.90
CA LYS A 92 1.21 -15.25 2.71
C LYS A 92 0.23 -16.12 1.91
N ASP A 93 0.16 -15.94 0.60
CA ASP A 93 -0.64 -16.77 -0.31
C ASP A 93 0.11 -18.05 -0.75
N GLY A 94 1.31 -18.28 -0.22
CA GLY A 94 2.10 -19.50 -0.44
C GLY A 94 3.06 -19.46 -1.62
N LYS A 95 3.09 -18.37 -2.40
CA LYS A 95 4.03 -18.22 -3.54
C LYS A 95 5.32 -17.56 -3.10
N GLU A 96 6.44 -17.90 -3.73
CA GLU A 96 7.72 -17.23 -3.45
C GLU A 96 7.76 -15.82 -4.05
N PHE A 97 8.37 -14.88 -3.33
CA PHE A 97 8.68 -13.58 -3.92
C PHE A 97 9.89 -13.68 -4.85
N ILE A 98 9.88 -12.88 -5.91
CA ILE A 98 10.98 -12.72 -6.85
C ILE A 98 11.52 -11.29 -6.70
N TYR A 99 12.83 -11.14 -6.54
CA TYR A 99 13.49 -9.84 -6.53
C TYR A 99 14.15 -9.55 -7.88
N LYS A 100 13.73 -8.48 -8.55
CA LYS A 100 14.41 -7.96 -9.75
C LYS A 100 15.23 -6.72 -9.39
N ASP A 101 16.54 -6.91 -9.31
CA ASP A 101 17.51 -5.85 -9.02
C ASP A 101 17.52 -4.73 -10.06
N LYS A 102 17.32 -5.10 -11.34
CA LYS A 102 17.24 -4.17 -12.46
C LYS A 102 15.94 -4.44 -13.23
N PRO A 103 14.90 -3.63 -13.01
CA PRO A 103 13.65 -3.74 -13.75
C PRO A 103 13.88 -3.55 -15.25
N GLU A 104 13.23 -4.40 -16.04
CA GLU A 104 13.27 -4.32 -17.50
C GLU A 104 12.21 -3.35 -18.01
N VAL A 105 12.53 -2.60 -19.07
CA VAL A 105 11.56 -1.75 -19.77
C VAL A 105 10.73 -2.64 -20.69
N MET A 106 9.47 -2.88 -20.34
CA MET A 106 8.57 -3.80 -21.05
C MET A 106 7.73 -3.14 -22.16
N GLY A 107 7.88 -1.84 -22.37
CA GLY A 107 7.13 -1.07 -23.35
C GLY A 107 8.04 -0.20 -24.21
N GLU A 108 7.54 0.20 -25.38
CA GLU A 108 8.25 1.13 -26.26
C GLU A 108 8.02 2.59 -25.81
N LYS A 109 8.91 3.50 -26.24
CA LYS A 109 8.68 4.94 -26.06
C LYS A 109 7.41 5.31 -26.84
N PRO A 110 6.36 5.85 -26.19
CA PRO A 110 5.12 6.16 -26.89
C PRO A 110 5.33 7.28 -27.91
N VAL A 111 4.82 7.09 -29.12
CA VAL A 111 4.71 8.14 -30.14
C VAL A 111 3.25 8.55 -30.25
N LEU A 112 2.94 9.75 -29.77
CA LEU A 112 1.58 10.27 -29.77
C LEU A 112 1.25 10.90 -31.12
N LYS A 113 -0.04 10.89 -31.48
CA LYS A 113 -0.51 11.63 -32.66
C LYS A 113 -0.29 13.13 -32.45
N PRO A 114 0.09 13.89 -33.49
CA PRO A 114 0.10 15.34 -33.41
C PRO A 114 -1.28 15.86 -32.98
N VAL A 115 -1.28 16.89 -32.16
CA VAL A 115 -2.53 17.53 -31.74
C VAL A 115 -3.25 18.17 -32.94
N THR A 116 -4.56 18.35 -32.84
CA THR A 116 -5.34 19.07 -33.84
C THR A 116 -5.03 20.57 -33.82
N LYS A 117 -5.25 21.28 -34.93
CA LYS A 117 -4.83 22.69 -35.07
C LYS A 117 -5.62 23.64 -34.17
N ASP A 118 -6.86 23.30 -33.85
CA ASP A 118 -7.80 24.07 -33.04
C ASP A 118 -7.42 24.15 -31.56
N VAL A 119 -6.48 23.30 -31.09
CA VAL A 119 -5.93 23.42 -29.74
C VAL A 119 -4.70 24.35 -29.65
N TYR A 120 -4.26 24.91 -30.79
CA TYR A 120 -3.19 25.94 -30.86
C TYR A 120 -1.92 25.61 -30.03
N ASN A 121 -1.50 24.34 -30.02
CA ASN A 121 -0.31 23.95 -29.25
C ASN A 121 0.97 24.54 -29.86
N THR A 122 1.84 25.07 -29.00
CA THR A 122 3.02 25.86 -29.39
C THR A 122 4.22 25.02 -29.82
N SER A 123 4.21 23.71 -29.60
CA SER A 123 5.32 22.82 -29.95
C SER A 123 4.84 21.59 -30.73
N SER A 124 5.55 21.24 -31.81
CA SER A 124 5.51 19.89 -32.38
C SER A 124 6.12 18.93 -31.36
N MET A 125 5.37 17.91 -30.93
CA MET A 125 5.93 16.86 -30.08
C MET A 125 6.86 15.98 -30.94
N ASP A 126 8.15 15.95 -30.59
CA ASP A 126 9.15 15.00 -31.11
C ASP A 126 9.17 13.68 -30.31
#